data_AF-A0A377E3F3-F1
#
_entry.id   AF-A0A377E3F3-F1
#
_cell.length_a   1.000
_cell.length_b   1.000
_cell.length_c   1.000
_cell.angle_alpha   90.00
_cell.angle_beta   90.00
_cell.angle_gamma   90.00
#
_symmetry.space_group_name_H-M   'P 1'
#
loop_
_entity.id
_entity.type
_entity.pdbx_description
1 polymer ?
#
loop_
_entity_poly.entity_id
_entity_poly.type
_entity_poly.pdbx_seq_one_letter_code
_entity_poly.pdbx_strand_id
1 'polypeptide(L)'
;MILIIYAHPYPHHSHANKRMLEQARTLDGVEIRSLYQLYPDFNIDIAAEQEALSRADLIVWQHPMQWYSIPPLLKLWIDKVFSHGWAYGHGGTALHGKHLLWAVTTGGGESHFEIGAHPGFDVLSQPLQATAIYCGLNWLPPFAMHCTLFVTTKPSKGRRVTISNVCWNGRRPIMDSHTLVQALIYLGSAALIVPIAVRLGLGSVLGYLIAGCIIGPWGLRLVTDAESILHFAEIGVVLMLFIIGLELDPQRLWKLRAAVFGGGALQMVICGGLLGLFCMLLGLRWQVAELIGMTLALSSTAIAMQAMNERNLMVTQMGRSAFAVLLFQDIAAIPLVAMIPLLAASSASTTMGAFALSALKVAGALVLVVLLGRYVTRPRCVLLPALACGKCLVPWLYSSCLALVCCWKRSACRWRWAHFWRAYCWQARNTVMRWKAISSHLKVCCWGCFSSVLACR
;
A
#
# COMPACT_ATOMS: atom_id res chain seq x y z
N MET A 1 -17.30 14.36 41.43
CA MET A 1 -16.90 14.88 40.10
C MET A 1 -16.81 13.74 39.09
N ILE A 2 -17.23 13.96 37.85
CA ILE A 2 -17.10 12.99 36.74
C ILE A 2 -15.87 13.36 35.91
N LEU A 3 -14.98 12.39 35.69
CA LEU A 3 -13.78 12.58 34.87
C LEU A 3 -13.86 11.74 33.61
N ILE A 4 -13.90 12.40 32.44
CA ILE A 4 -13.90 11.74 31.13
C ILE A 4 -12.49 11.76 30.57
N ILE A 5 -11.86 10.59 30.51
CA ILE A 5 -10.61 10.37 29.79
C ILE A 5 -10.96 10.04 28.34
N TYR A 6 -10.80 11.04 27.46
CA TYR A 6 -11.14 10.93 26.05
C TYR A 6 -9.90 10.63 25.20
N ALA A 7 -9.89 9.48 24.53
CA ALA A 7 -8.79 9.05 23.69
C ALA A 7 -9.25 8.82 22.25
N HIS A 8 -9.02 9.77 21.35
CA HIS A 8 -9.29 9.61 19.93
C HIS A 8 -8.11 10.13 19.10
N PRO A 9 -7.45 9.30 18.27
CA PRO A 9 -6.28 9.74 17.48
C PRO A 9 -6.59 10.88 16.50
N TYR A 10 -7.82 10.90 15.97
CA TYR A 10 -8.29 11.87 14.97
C TYR A 10 -9.59 12.56 15.41
N PRO A 11 -9.59 13.35 16.50
CA PRO A 11 -10.81 13.82 17.15
C PRO A 11 -11.68 14.70 16.22
N HIS A 12 -11.05 15.44 15.30
CA HIS A 12 -11.74 16.27 14.32
C HIS A 12 -12.62 15.49 13.32
N HIS A 13 -12.35 14.19 13.13
CA HIS A 13 -13.09 13.32 12.22
C HIS A 13 -14.18 12.50 12.92
N SER A 14 -14.31 12.61 14.26
CA SER A 14 -15.21 11.77 15.05
C SER A 14 -16.56 12.44 15.33
N HIS A 15 -17.54 12.26 14.45
CA HIS A 15 -18.85 12.89 14.60
C HIS A 15 -19.60 12.41 15.87
N ALA A 16 -19.62 11.10 16.12
CA ALA A 16 -20.33 10.51 17.25
C ALA A 16 -19.71 10.92 18.60
N ASN A 17 -18.41 10.71 18.78
CA ASN A 17 -17.73 11.10 20.03
C ASN A 17 -17.80 12.61 20.28
N LYS A 18 -17.68 13.44 19.23
CA LYS A 18 -17.80 14.89 19.39
C LYS A 18 -19.16 15.28 19.95
N ARG A 19 -20.26 14.66 19.47
CA ARG A 19 -21.60 14.90 20.02
C ARG A 19 -21.75 14.42 21.45
N MET A 20 -21.22 13.25 21.78
CA MET A 20 -21.21 12.75 23.16
C MET A 20 -20.49 13.73 24.10
N LEU A 21 -19.34 14.25 23.69
CA LEU A 21 -18.58 15.23 24.47
C LEU A 21 -19.29 16.59 24.56
N GLU A 22 -19.92 17.06 23.47
CA GLU A 22 -20.71 18.29 23.49
C GLU A 22 -21.87 18.22 24.49
N GLN A 23 -22.55 17.07 24.59
CA GLN A 23 -23.60 16.85 25.58
C GLN A 23 -23.03 16.64 27.00
N ALA A 24 -21.91 15.94 27.14
CA ALA A 24 -21.28 15.75 28.45
C ALA A 24 -20.83 17.08 29.07
N ARG A 25 -20.40 18.06 28.24
CA ARG A 25 -20.00 19.40 28.69
C ARG A 25 -21.14 20.24 29.26
N THR A 26 -22.40 19.91 28.99
CA THR A 26 -23.55 20.64 29.55
C THR A 26 -23.92 20.17 30.95
N LEU A 27 -23.30 19.09 31.44
CA LEU A 27 -23.53 18.57 32.78
C LEU A 27 -22.56 19.24 33.77
N ASP A 28 -23.08 19.62 34.93
CA ASP A 28 -22.27 20.19 36.00
C ASP A 28 -21.33 19.14 36.60
N GLY A 29 -20.10 19.55 36.91
CA GLY A 29 -19.11 18.68 37.57
C GLY A 29 -18.46 17.64 36.66
N VAL A 30 -18.42 17.86 35.33
CA VAL A 30 -17.70 17.03 34.36
C VAL A 30 -16.37 17.68 33.96
N GLU A 31 -15.25 17.00 34.23
CA GLU A 31 -13.93 17.32 33.70
C GLU A 31 -13.63 16.42 32.50
N ILE A 32 -13.20 16.99 31.37
CA ILE A 32 -12.85 16.23 30.15
C ILE A 32 -11.37 16.40 29.86
N ARG A 33 -10.62 15.29 29.84
CA ARG A 33 -9.20 15.25 29.51
C ARG A 33 -8.99 14.51 28.21
N SER A 34 -8.63 15.24 27.14
CA SER A 34 -8.36 14.64 25.83
C SER A 34 -6.90 14.24 25.70
N LEU A 35 -6.60 12.94 25.76
CA LEU A 35 -5.22 12.44 25.81
C LEU A 35 -4.39 12.83 24.60
N TYR A 36 -4.94 12.72 23.39
CA TYR A 36 -4.22 13.09 22.16
C TYR A 36 -4.02 14.61 21.99
N GLN A 37 -4.76 15.43 22.73
CA GLN A 37 -4.56 16.88 22.78
C GLN A 37 -3.53 17.28 23.84
N LEU A 38 -3.58 16.64 25.02
CA LEU A 38 -2.66 16.90 26.12
C LEU A 38 -1.26 16.32 25.87
N TYR A 39 -1.18 15.12 25.28
CA TYR A 39 0.06 14.36 25.11
C TYR A 39 0.26 13.92 23.65
N PRO A 40 0.40 14.86 22.69
CA PRO A 40 0.62 14.52 21.28
C PRO A 40 1.94 13.77 21.03
N ASP A 41 2.90 13.91 21.95
CA ASP A 41 4.22 13.28 21.97
C ASP A 41 4.26 11.96 22.75
N PHE A 42 3.12 11.51 23.30
CA PHE A 42 2.98 10.30 24.13
C PHE A 42 3.73 10.38 25.49
N ASN A 43 4.19 11.56 25.90
CA ASN A 43 4.83 11.76 27.20
C ASN A 43 3.79 12.17 28.24
N ILE A 44 3.27 11.20 28.99
CA ILE A 44 2.15 11.41 29.92
C ILE A 44 2.66 11.98 31.24
N ASP A 45 2.08 13.09 31.67
CA ASP A 45 2.28 13.63 33.02
C ASP A 45 1.49 12.80 34.03
N ILE A 46 2.18 11.85 34.65
CA ILE A 46 1.56 10.90 35.58
C ILE A 46 0.94 11.62 36.79
N ALA A 47 1.62 12.62 37.35
CA ALA A 47 1.17 13.30 38.56
C ALA A 47 -0.13 14.08 38.31
N ALA A 48 -0.21 14.81 37.19
CA ALA A 48 -1.41 15.56 36.82
C ALA A 48 -2.63 14.65 36.59
N GLU A 49 -2.44 13.48 35.98
CA GLU A 49 -3.52 12.52 35.74
C GLU A 49 -3.96 11.82 37.04
N GLN A 50 -3.02 11.46 37.92
CA GLN A 50 -3.34 10.91 39.24
C GLN A 50 -4.10 11.90 40.12
N GLU A 51 -3.74 13.19 40.05
CA GLU A 51 -4.46 14.25 40.76
C GLU A 51 -5.88 14.44 40.21
N ALA A 52 -6.07 14.38 38.89
CA ALA A 52 -7.41 14.40 38.31
C ALA A 52 -8.26 13.21 38.76
N LEU A 53 -7.67 12.01 38.80
CA LEU A 53 -8.33 10.79 39.24
C LEU A 53 -8.70 10.81 40.73
N SER A 54 -7.87 11.42 41.58
CA SER A 54 -8.14 11.49 43.02
C SER A 54 -9.40 12.30 43.33
N ARG A 55 -9.65 13.37 42.56
CA ARG A 55 -10.85 14.22 42.64
C ARG A 55 -12.11 13.60 42.02
N ALA A 56 -11.98 12.55 41.21
CA ALA A 56 -13.08 11.95 40.48
C ALA A 56 -13.79 10.87 41.32
N ASP A 57 -15.12 10.82 41.28
CA ASP A 57 -15.92 9.73 41.86
C ASP A 57 -16.32 8.71 40.78
N LEU A 58 -16.52 9.20 39.56
CA LEU A 58 -16.79 8.43 38.36
C LEU A 58 -15.75 8.75 37.31
N ILE A 59 -15.09 7.71 36.80
CA ILE A 59 -14.13 7.76 35.72
C ILE A 59 -14.81 7.18 34.47
N VAL A 60 -14.71 7.88 33.34
CA VAL A 60 -15.25 7.43 32.07
C VAL A 60 -14.12 7.29 31.06
N TRP A 61 -13.90 6.08 30.56
CA TRP A 61 -12.99 5.84 29.44
C TRP A 61 -13.76 5.95 28.14
N GLN A 62 -13.61 7.08 27.45
CA GLN A 62 -14.30 7.35 26.20
C GLN A 62 -13.37 7.27 24.99
N HIS A 63 -13.65 6.38 24.04
CA HIS A 63 -12.81 6.23 22.85
C HIS A 63 -13.55 5.55 21.66
N PRO A 64 -13.04 5.67 20.42
CA PRO A 64 -13.47 4.80 19.35
C PRO A 64 -12.85 3.41 19.52
N MET A 65 -13.62 2.37 19.22
CA MET A 65 -13.10 1.01 19.09
C MET A 65 -12.26 0.93 17.80
N GLN A 66 -10.99 0.57 17.94
CA GLN A 66 -10.12 0.29 16.79
C GLN A 66 -9.67 -1.15 16.87
N TRP A 67 -10.00 -1.95 15.86
CA TRP A 67 -9.62 -3.37 15.80
C TRP A 67 -9.95 -4.15 17.08
N TYR A 68 -11.21 -4.06 17.54
CA TYR A 68 -11.68 -4.73 18.76
C TYR A 68 -10.91 -4.38 20.04
N SER A 69 -10.22 -3.24 20.07
CA SER A 69 -9.42 -2.79 21.21
C SER A 69 -9.47 -1.27 21.46
N ILE A 70 -8.79 -0.86 22.53
CA ILE A 70 -8.62 0.55 22.91
C ILE A 70 -7.46 1.21 22.13
N PRO A 71 -7.48 2.54 21.93
CA PRO A 71 -6.38 3.23 21.27
C PRO A 71 -5.04 3.09 22.03
N PRO A 72 -3.89 3.05 21.33
CA PRO A 72 -2.57 2.85 21.95
C PRO A 72 -2.26 3.84 23.08
N LEU A 73 -2.61 5.12 22.90
CA LEU A 73 -2.36 6.14 23.92
C LEU A 73 -3.21 5.94 25.18
N LEU A 74 -4.44 5.41 25.07
CA LEU A 74 -5.23 5.07 26.24
C LEU A 74 -4.63 3.88 26.98
N LYS A 75 -4.15 2.87 26.25
CA LYS A 75 -3.44 1.75 26.86
C LYS A 75 -2.17 2.21 27.58
N LEU A 76 -1.38 3.06 26.93
CA LEU A 76 -0.18 3.65 27.55
C LEU A 76 -0.52 4.47 28.79
N TRP A 77 -1.61 5.23 28.75
CA TRP A 77 -2.09 5.99 29.90
C TRP A 77 -2.46 5.09 31.07
N ILE A 78 -3.19 3.99 30.82
CA ILE A 78 -3.50 2.99 31.86
C ILE A 78 -2.20 2.46 32.45
N ASP A 79 -1.26 2.03 31.61
CA ASP A 79 0.01 1.42 32.05
C ASP A 79 0.92 2.36 32.85
N LYS A 80 0.83 3.66 32.59
CA LYS A 80 1.67 4.68 33.26
C LYS A 80 1.02 5.27 34.50
N VAL A 81 -0.28 5.57 34.41
CA VAL A 81 -1.02 6.26 35.49
C VAL A 81 -1.43 5.28 36.57
N PHE A 82 -1.80 4.05 36.21
CA PHE A 82 -2.16 3.02 37.19
C PHE A 82 -0.87 2.35 37.68
N SER A 83 -0.03 3.10 38.40
CA SER A 83 1.26 2.63 38.87
C SER A 83 1.16 1.82 40.16
N HIS A 84 2.06 0.85 40.33
CA HIS A 84 2.25 0.13 41.59
C HIS A 84 2.54 1.10 42.75
N GLY A 85 1.93 0.86 43.91
CA GLY A 85 2.04 1.72 45.10
C GLY A 85 1.08 2.90 45.11
N TRP A 86 0.33 3.14 44.02
CA TRP A 86 -0.71 4.17 43.96
C TRP A 86 -2.08 3.60 43.56
N ALA A 87 -2.17 2.93 42.42
CA ALA A 87 -3.41 2.31 41.93
C ALA A 87 -3.62 0.87 42.40
N TYR A 88 -2.53 0.11 42.55
CA TYR A 88 -2.54 -1.28 42.98
C TYR A 88 -1.25 -1.64 43.74
N GLY A 89 -1.20 -2.83 44.34
CA GLY A 89 -0.03 -3.30 45.08
C GLY A 89 0.05 -2.73 46.50
N HIS A 90 1.20 -2.87 47.17
CA HIS A 90 1.31 -2.50 48.58
C HIS A 90 1.09 -0.98 48.78
N GLY A 91 0.02 -0.61 49.48
CA GLY A 91 -0.37 0.79 49.72
C GLY A 91 -1.11 1.49 48.57
N GLY A 92 -1.32 0.82 47.43
CA GLY A 92 -2.01 1.40 46.28
C GLY A 92 -3.52 1.29 46.39
N THR A 93 -4.17 2.26 47.04
CA THR A 93 -5.63 2.28 47.27
C THR A 93 -6.32 3.49 46.64
N ALA A 94 -5.62 4.31 45.85
CA ALA A 94 -6.12 5.60 45.38
C ALA A 94 -7.39 5.52 44.52
N LEU A 95 -7.62 4.37 43.88
CA LEU A 95 -8.76 4.13 43.00
C LEU A 95 -9.91 3.35 43.67
N HIS A 96 -9.73 2.90 44.91
CA HIS A 96 -10.70 2.05 45.59
C HIS A 96 -12.05 2.75 45.78
N GLY A 97 -13.14 2.05 45.43
CA GLY A 97 -14.51 2.53 45.62
C GLY A 97 -14.98 3.54 44.58
N LYS A 98 -14.10 4.05 43.71
CA LYS A 98 -14.49 4.90 42.57
C LYS A 98 -15.14 4.05 41.49
N HIS A 99 -16.04 4.65 40.71
CA HIS A 99 -16.74 3.96 39.63
C HIS A 99 -16.02 4.13 38.29
N LEU A 100 -16.01 3.08 37.47
CA LEU A 100 -15.46 3.14 36.12
C LEU A 100 -16.52 2.74 35.09
N LEU A 101 -16.79 3.65 34.15
CA LEU A 101 -17.64 3.42 32.98
C LEU A 101 -16.77 3.34 31.73
N TRP A 102 -16.93 2.26 30.97
CA TRP A 102 -16.35 2.14 29.64
C TRP A 102 -17.35 2.60 28.58
N ALA A 103 -17.06 3.71 27.92
CA ALA A 103 -17.93 4.33 26.91
C ALA A 103 -17.27 4.30 25.54
N VAL A 104 -17.75 3.45 24.63
CA VAL A 104 -17.04 3.18 23.37
C VAL A 104 -17.95 3.31 22.15
N THR A 105 -17.41 3.91 21.09
CA THR A 105 -18.11 4.03 19.81
C THR A 105 -17.55 3.03 18.81
N THR A 106 -18.40 2.31 18.09
CA THR A 106 -17.98 1.33 17.08
C THR A 106 -18.44 1.77 15.68
N GLY A 107 -17.59 1.54 14.68
CA GLY A 107 -17.95 1.85 13.29
C GLY A 107 -19.02 0.90 12.74
N GLY A 108 -18.86 -0.40 12.97
CA GLY A 108 -19.81 -1.44 12.59
C GLY A 108 -20.95 -1.62 13.60
N GLY A 109 -21.99 -2.35 13.19
CA GLY A 109 -23.11 -2.78 14.02
C GLY A 109 -22.79 -3.98 14.91
N GLU A 110 -23.75 -4.33 15.77
CA GLU A 110 -23.63 -5.40 16.78
C GLU A 110 -23.25 -6.75 16.18
N SER A 111 -23.74 -7.06 14.98
CA SER A 111 -23.41 -8.28 14.22
C SER A 111 -21.92 -8.46 13.92
N HIS A 112 -21.10 -7.41 14.03
CA HIS A 112 -19.65 -7.52 13.85
C HIS A 112 -18.94 -8.12 15.08
N PHE A 113 -19.62 -8.21 16.22
CA PHE A 113 -19.08 -8.80 17.46
C PHE A 113 -19.47 -10.27 17.64
N GLU A 114 -20.18 -10.86 16.68
CA GLU A 114 -20.54 -12.28 16.65
C GLU A 114 -19.43 -13.17 16.06
N ILE A 115 -18.23 -12.63 15.84
CA ILE A 115 -17.11 -13.35 15.26
C ILE A 115 -16.17 -13.91 16.33
N GLY A 116 -15.54 -15.05 16.04
CA GLY A 116 -14.56 -15.69 16.93
C GLY A 116 -15.16 -16.81 17.79
N ALA A 117 -14.31 -17.43 18.61
CA ALA A 117 -14.69 -18.56 19.47
C ALA A 117 -15.56 -18.15 20.67
N HIS A 118 -15.47 -16.89 21.10
CA HIS A 118 -16.26 -16.30 22.18
C HIS A 118 -16.93 -15.01 21.67
N PRO A 119 -18.07 -15.13 20.96
CA PRO A 119 -18.76 -13.97 20.42
C PRO A 119 -19.42 -13.15 21.55
N GLY A 120 -19.65 -11.87 21.26
CA GLY A 120 -20.31 -10.94 22.16
C GLY A 120 -19.47 -9.70 22.40
N PHE A 121 -20.11 -8.54 22.33
CA PHE A 121 -19.44 -7.26 22.57
C PHE A 121 -18.86 -7.18 23.99
N ASP A 122 -19.57 -7.71 24.98
CA ASP A 122 -19.15 -7.72 26.39
C ASP A 122 -17.84 -8.50 26.63
N VAL A 123 -17.53 -9.48 25.78
CA VAL A 123 -16.27 -10.24 25.88
C VAL A 123 -15.06 -9.33 25.71
N LEU A 124 -15.19 -8.28 24.88
CA LEU A 124 -14.12 -7.30 24.66
C LEU A 124 -13.87 -6.40 25.89
N SER A 125 -14.85 -6.32 26.79
CA SER A 125 -14.72 -5.56 28.04
C SER A 125 -13.89 -6.30 29.09
N GLN A 126 -13.75 -7.62 28.97
CA GLN A 126 -13.16 -8.48 30.01
C GLN A 126 -11.77 -8.01 30.51
N PRO A 127 -10.79 -7.68 29.63
CA PRO A 127 -9.49 -7.22 30.10
C PRO A 127 -9.56 -5.88 30.86
N LEU A 128 -10.46 -4.98 30.44
CA LEU A 128 -10.67 -3.69 31.08
C LEU A 128 -11.39 -3.84 32.43
N GLN A 129 -12.39 -4.71 32.48
CA GLN A 129 -13.09 -5.06 33.72
C GLN A 129 -12.13 -5.70 34.73
N ALA A 130 -11.30 -6.64 34.29
CA ALA A 130 -10.28 -7.25 35.14
C ALA A 130 -9.28 -6.21 35.67
N THR A 131 -8.86 -5.26 34.83
CA THR A 131 -8.00 -4.14 35.24
C THR A 131 -8.67 -3.27 36.31
N ALA A 132 -9.95 -2.95 36.12
CA ALA A 132 -10.74 -2.15 37.06
C ALA A 132 -10.87 -2.84 38.42
N ILE A 133 -11.29 -4.10 38.43
CA ILE A 133 -11.47 -4.91 39.64
C ILE A 133 -10.13 -5.06 40.38
N TYR A 134 -9.04 -5.30 39.65
CA TYR A 134 -7.71 -5.43 40.22
C TYR A 134 -7.23 -4.15 40.92
N CYS A 135 -7.67 -2.97 40.46
CA CYS A 135 -7.37 -1.67 41.06
C CYS A 135 -8.45 -1.21 42.06
N GLY A 136 -9.40 -2.08 42.45
CA GLY A 136 -10.46 -1.77 43.42
C GLY A 136 -11.55 -0.82 42.91
N LEU A 137 -11.68 -0.63 41.59
CA LEU A 137 -12.73 0.17 40.96
C LEU A 137 -14.05 -0.63 40.85
N ASN A 138 -15.16 0.07 41.00
CA ASN A 138 -16.50 -0.45 40.77
C ASN A 138 -16.84 -0.37 39.27
N TRP A 139 -16.74 -1.49 38.56
CA TRP A 139 -17.07 -1.58 37.14
C TRP A 139 -18.56 -1.38 36.87
N LEU A 140 -18.91 -0.42 36.02
CA LEU A 140 -20.28 -0.16 35.58
C LEU A 140 -20.56 -0.88 34.25
N PRO A 141 -21.85 -1.20 33.94
CA PRO A 141 -22.22 -1.75 32.64
C PRO A 141 -21.69 -0.89 31.49
N PRO A 142 -20.97 -1.49 30.51
CA PRO A 142 -20.42 -0.76 29.38
C PRO A 142 -21.48 0.02 28.60
N PHE A 143 -21.12 1.20 28.12
CA PHE A 143 -21.92 1.96 27.18
C PHE A 143 -21.32 1.85 25.78
N ALA A 144 -22.04 1.21 24.86
CA ALA A 144 -21.61 1.05 23.48
C ALA A 144 -22.52 1.80 22.52
N MET A 145 -21.94 2.60 21.64
CA MET A 145 -22.64 3.26 20.55
C MET A 145 -22.20 2.65 19.22
N HIS A 146 -23.07 1.84 18.61
CA HIS A 146 -22.78 1.14 17.37
C HIS A 146 -23.10 1.95 16.10
N CYS A 147 -22.60 1.48 14.95
CA CYS A 147 -22.89 2.05 13.61
C CYS A 147 -22.53 3.54 13.44
N THR A 148 -21.43 3.98 14.07
CA THR A 148 -21.05 5.41 14.10
C THR A 148 -20.44 5.95 12.80
N LEU A 149 -20.17 5.08 11.81
CA LEU A 149 -19.71 5.49 10.47
C LEU A 149 -20.77 6.27 9.67
N PHE A 150 -22.06 6.12 9.99
CA PHE A 150 -23.17 6.68 9.19
C PHE A 150 -24.05 7.68 9.96
N VAL A 151 -23.52 8.31 11.01
CA VAL A 151 -24.27 9.34 11.76
C VAL A 151 -24.46 10.58 10.87
N THR A 152 -25.61 10.67 10.21
CA THR A 152 -25.98 11.84 9.39
C THR A 152 -26.49 12.97 10.28
N THR A 153 -25.89 14.16 10.13
CA THR A 153 -26.28 15.37 10.83
C THR A 153 -27.46 16.06 10.12
N LYS A 154 -28.69 15.55 10.27
CA LYS A 154 -29.89 16.34 9.97
C LYS A 154 -30.53 16.82 11.26
N PRO A 155 -30.75 18.13 11.46
CA PRO A 155 -31.52 18.63 12.59
C PRO A 155 -33.01 18.33 12.34
N SER A 156 -33.58 17.36 13.05
CA SER A 156 -35.03 17.23 13.12
C SER A 156 -35.55 18.16 14.23
N LYS A 157 -36.46 19.06 13.85
CA LYS A 157 -37.16 19.97 14.76
C LYS A 157 -37.86 19.18 15.87
N GLY A 158 -37.54 19.49 17.12
CA GLY A 158 -38.48 19.41 18.24
C GLY A 158 -38.83 18.02 18.81
N ARG A 159 -38.07 16.96 18.53
CA ARG A 159 -38.21 15.67 19.22
C ARG A 159 -36.84 15.07 19.50
N ARG A 160 -36.70 14.50 20.71
CA ARG A 160 -35.59 13.67 21.21
C ARG A 160 -34.80 13.08 20.03
N VAL A 161 -33.51 13.39 19.94
CA VAL A 161 -32.64 13.01 18.81
C VAL A 161 -32.66 11.48 18.65
N THR A 162 -33.52 10.98 17.79
CA THR A 162 -33.52 9.57 17.40
C THR A 162 -32.38 9.40 16.41
N ILE A 163 -31.28 8.83 16.87
CA ILE A 163 -30.16 8.44 16.02
C ILE A 163 -30.67 7.29 15.16
N SER A 164 -30.99 7.56 13.90
CA SER A 164 -31.39 6.54 12.94
C SER A 164 -30.16 5.68 12.63
N ASN A 165 -30.09 4.49 13.23
CA ASN A 165 -29.07 3.48 12.95
C ASN A 165 -29.27 2.95 11.52
N VAL A 166 -28.70 3.64 10.52
CA VAL A 166 -28.47 3.03 9.20
C VAL A 166 -27.23 2.17 9.33
N CYS A 167 -27.38 1.01 9.98
CA CYS A 167 -26.36 -0.02 9.91
C CYS A 167 -26.36 -0.56 8.49
N TRP A 168 -25.21 -0.43 7.80
CA TRP A 168 -25.00 -1.07 6.51
C TRP A 168 -25.23 -2.57 6.69
N ASN A 169 -26.36 -3.07 6.19
CA ASN A 169 -26.64 -4.50 6.07
C ASN A 169 -25.83 -5.03 4.88
N GLY A 170 -24.52 -4.88 4.98
CA GLY A 170 -23.56 -5.45 4.08
C GLY A 170 -23.56 -6.93 4.26
N ARG A 171 -24.12 -7.66 3.31
CA ARG A 171 -23.70 -9.03 3.07
C ARG A 171 -22.16 -9.02 3.09
N ARG A 172 -21.62 -9.74 4.07
CA ARG A 172 -20.21 -10.05 4.23
C ARG A 172 -19.64 -10.39 2.84
N PRO A 173 -18.52 -9.84 2.37
CA PRO A 173 -17.66 -10.63 1.51
C PRO A 173 -17.06 -11.67 2.46
N ILE A 174 -17.78 -12.76 2.67
CA ILE A 174 -17.12 -14.02 3.04
C ILE A 174 -16.06 -14.18 1.94
N MET A 175 -14.80 -14.43 2.29
CA MET A 175 -13.91 -15.00 1.28
C MET A 175 -14.56 -16.30 0.88
N ASP A 176 -15.26 -16.27 -0.25
CA ASP A 176 -16.00 -17.41 -0.74
C ASP A 176 -15.03 -18.58 -0.79
N SER A 177 -15.46 -19.77 -0.37
CA SER A 177 -14.69 -21.01 -0.53
C SER A 177 -14.10 -21.12 -1.94
N HIS A 178 -14.79 -20.54 -2.93
CA HIS A 178 -14.36 -20.35 -4.30
C HIS A 178 -13.01 -19.61 -4.48
N THR A 179 -12.74 -18.53 -3.75
CA THR A 179 -11.49 -17.75 -3.88
C THR A 179 -10.26 -18.48 -3.34
N LEU A 180 -10.42 -19.17 -2.20
CA LEU A 180 -9.35 -19.96 -1.59
C LEU A 180 -9.07 -21.23 -2.40
N VAL A 181 -10.11 -21.87 -2.93
CA VAL A 181 -10.00 -23.00 -3.86
C VAL A 181 -9.29 -22.56 -5.15
N GLN A 182 -9.61 -21.40 -5.72
CA GLN A 182 -8.90 -20.87 -6.90
C GLN A 182 -7.42 -20.60 -6.61
N ALA A 183 -7.09 -19.98 -5.48
CA ALA A 183 -5.70 -19.75 -5.08
C ALA A 183 -4.92 -21.07 -4.93
N LEU A 184 -5.53 -22.09 -4.31
CA LEU A 184 -4.97 -23.44 -4.19
C LEU A 184 -4.80 -24.11 -5.55
N ILE A 185 -5.75 -23.96 -6.48
CA ILE A 185 -5.66 -24.50 -7.84
C ILE A 185 -4.47 -23.86 -8.57
N TYR A 186 -4.29 -22.54 -8.53
CA TYR A 186 -3.16 -21.86 -9.18
C TYR A 186 -1.80 -22.26 -8.59
N LEU A 187 -1.70 -22.30 -7.25
CA LEU A 187 -0.47 -22.68 -6.56
C LEU A 187 -0.15 -24.16 -6.80
N GLY A 188 -1.15 -25.03 -6.67
CA GLY A 188 -1.00 -26.47 -6.88
C GLY A 188 -0.64 -26.82 -8.31
N SER A 189 -1.26 -26.17 -9.30
CA SER A 189 -0.93 -26.37 -10.70
C SER A 189 0.46 -25.87 -11.06
N ALA A 190 0.87 -24.72 -10.52
CA ALA A 190 2.20 -24.18 -10.76
C ALA A 190 3.26 -25.11 -10.13
N ALA A 191 3.01 -25.58 -8.91
CA ALA A 191 3.89 -26.52 -8.21
C ALA A 191 4.02 -27.87 -8.93
N LEU A 192 2.99 -28.32 -9.66
CA LEU A 192 3.03 -29.57 -10.40
C LEU A 192 3.64 -29.41 -11.81
N ILE A 193 3.14 -28.44 -12.59
CA ILE A 193 3.43 -28.32 -14.03
C ILE A 193 4.80 -27.68 -14.27
N VAL A 194 5.21 -26.71 -13.44
CA VAL A 194 6.47 -25.99 -13.65
C VAL A 194 7.69 -26.90 -13.49
N PRO A 195 7.82 -27.74 -12.44
CA PRO A 195 8.93 -28.68 -12.34
C PRO A 195 8.98 -29.70 -13.48
N ILE A 196 7.82 -30.14 -13.99
CA ILE A 196 7.74 -31.04 -15.15
C ILE A 196 8.26 -30.33 -16.40
N ALA A 197 7.82 -29.10 -16.66
CA ALA A 197 8.29 -28.30 -17.78
C ALA A 197 9.82 -28.09 -17.73
N VAL A 198 10.35 -27.75 -16.55
CA VAL A 198 11.81 -27.57 -16.35
C VAL A 198 12.58 -28.88 -16.57
N ARG A 199 12.04 -30.03 -16.14
CA ARG A 199 12.66 -31.35 -16.41
C ARG A 199 12.67 -31.72 -17.89
N LEU A 200 11.69 -31.25 -18.66
CA LEU A 200 11.63 -31.42 -20.12
C LEU A 200 12.54 -30.43 -20.87
N GLY A 201 13.32 -29.61 -20.15
CA GLY A 201 14.21 -28.61 -20.74
C GLY A 201 13.51 -27.33 -21.19
N LEU A 202 12.24 -27.14 -20.82
CA LEU A 202 11.47 -25.93 -21.08
C LEU A 202 11.71 -24.91 -19.94
N GLY A 203 11.85 -23.63 -20.27
CA GLY A 203 12.03 -22.58 -19.24
C GLY A 203 10.81 -22.46 -18.30
N SER A 204 10.99 -21.96 -17.07
CA SER A 204 9.90 -21.94 -16.08
C SER A 204 8.70 -21.10 -16.52
N VAL A 205 8.96 -20.03 -17.28
CA VAL A 205 7.93 -19.17 -17.89
C VAL A 205 6.99 -19.96 -18.80
N LEU A 206 7.55 -20.84 -19.64
CA LEU A 206 6.74 -21.67 -20.52
C LEU A 206 5.90 -22.65 -19.68
N GLY A 207 6.45 -23.16 -18.57
CA GLY A 207 5.72 -23.95 -17.58
C GLY A 207 4.51 -23.22 -17.00
N TYR A 208 4.65 -21.94 -16.63
CA TYR A 208 3.53 -21.12 -16.14
C TYR A 208 2.47 -20.88 -17.24
N LEU A 209 2.88 -20.65 -18.49
CA LEU A 209 1.94 -20.48 -19.61
C LEU A 209 1.16 -21.77 -19.91
N ILE A 210 1.85 -22.91 -19.94
CA ILE A 210 1.24 -24.23 -20.14
C ILE A 210 0.26 -24.51 -18.99
N ALA A 211 0.64 -24.24 -17.74
CA ALA A 211 -0.25 -24.38 -16.60
C ALA A 211 -1.51 -23.52 -16.74
N GLY A 212 -1.36 -22.25 -17.14
CA GLY A 212 -2.48 -21.35 -17.40
C GLY A 212 -3.41 -21.84 -18.52
N CYS A 213 -2.85 -22.35 -19.63
CA CYS A 213 -3.64 -22.93 -20.72
C CYS A 213 -4.40 -24.18 -20.29
N ILE A 214 -3.79 -25.04 -19.46
CA ILE A 214 -4.40 -26.28 -18.96
C ILE A 214 -5.53 -26.01 -17.96
N ILE A 215 -5.40 -25.02 -17.07
CA ILE A 215 -6.42 -24.74 -16.03
C ILE A 215 -7.50 -23.81 -16.55
N GLY A 216 -7.13 -22.94 -17.49
CA GLY A 216 -8.00 -21.93 -18.06
C GLY A 216 -9.19 -22.51 -18.81
N PRO A 217 -10.02 -21.63 -19.40
CA PRO A 217 -11.29 -22.03 -20.02
C PRO A 217 -11.13 -23.00 -21.20
N TRP A 218 -9.94 -23.06 -21.82
CA TRP A 218 -9.62 -23.95 -22.93
C TRP A 218 -9.14 -25.35 -22.51
N GLY A 219 -8.79 -25.55 -21.24
CA GLY A 219 -8.34 -26.84 -20.70
C GLY A 219 -9.40 -27.45 -19.77
N LEU A 220 -9.09 -27.52 -18.48
CA LEU A 220 -9.92 -28.13 -17.44
C LEU A 220 -11.08 -27.22 -16.98
N ARG A 221 -11.12 -25.96 -17.45
CA ARG A 221 -12.17 -24.98 -17.14
C ARG A 221 -12.40 -24.80 -15.62
N LEU A 222 -11.35 -24.99 -14.83
CA LEU A 222 -11.38 -24.84 -13.37
C LEU A 222 -11.47 -23.36 -12.95
N VAL A 223 -11.17 -22.46 -13.87
CA VAL A 223 -11.16 -21.02 -13.66
C VAL A 223 -11.81 -20.32 -14.85
N THR A 224 -12.90 -19.60 -14.62
CA THR A 224 -13.71 -18.95 -15.68
C THR A 224 -13.72 -17.42 -15.62
N ASP A 225 -13.30 -16.80 -14.51
CA ASP A 225 -13.34 -15.34 -14.33
C ASP A 225 -12.03 -14.66 -14.76
N ALA A 226 -11.90 -14.38 -16.05
CA ALA A 226 -10.73 -13.70 -16.62
C ALA A 226 -10.51 -12.27 -16.06
N GLU A 227 -11.59 -11.55 -15.71
CA GLU A 227 -11.51 -10.16 -15.26
C GLU A 227 -10.89 -10.03 -13.86
N SER A 228 -11.21 -10.96 -12.95
CA SER A 228 -10.60 -11.04 -11.62
C SER A 228 -9.12 -11.44 -11.68
N ILE A 229 -8.76 -12.33 -12.62
CA ILE A 229 -7.37 -12.75 -12.87
C ILE A 229 -6.52 -11.58 -13.35
N LEU A 230 -7.06 -10.75 -14.25
CA LEU A 230 -6.36 -9.58 -14.80
C LEU A 230 -5.99 -8.57 -13.70
N HIS A 231 -6.89 -8.27 -12.77
CA HIS A 231 -6.61 -7.36 -11.65
C HIS A 231 -5.50 -7.90 -10.72
N PHE A 232 -5.49 -9.21 -10.46
CA PHE A 232 -4.45 -9.84 -9.65
C PHE A 232 -3.10 -9.88 -10.39
N ALA A 233 -3.11 -10.23 -11.68
CA ALA A 233 -1.91 -10.23 -12.53
C ALA A 233 -1.30 -8.83 -12.69
N GLU A 234 -2.13 -7.77 -12.70
CA GLU A 234 -1.65 -6.39 -12.71
C GLU A 234 -0.80 -6.05 -11.48
N ILE A 235 -1.21 -6.49 -10.28
CA ILE A 235 -0.45 -6.28 -9.05
C ILE A 235 0.90 -7.02 -9.12
N GLY A 236 0.91 -8.28 -9.57
CA GLY A 236 2.13 -9.07 -9.72
C GLY A 236 3.13 -8.44 -10.69
N VAL A 237 2.65 -7.92 -11.83
CA VAL A 237 3.52 -7.24 -12.80
C VAL A 237 4.03 -5.89 -12.26
N VAL A 238 3.20 -5.14 -11.51
CA VAL A 238 3.65 -3.91 -10.85
C VAL A 238 4.79 -4.21 -9.87
N LEU A 239 4.67 -5.28 -9.08
CA LEU A 239 5.72 -5.70 -8.15
C LEU A 239 6.99 -6.12 -8.89
N MET A 240 6.87 -6.90 -9.96
CA MET A 240 8.02 -7.35 -10.75
C MET A 240 8.77 -6.16 -11.40
N LEU A 241 8.04 -5.23 -12.03
CA LEU A 241 8.63 -4.03 -12.62
C LEU A 241 9.25 -3.11 -11.56
N PHE A 242 8.69 -3.09 -10.35
CA PHE A 242 9.27 -2.36 -9.22
C PHE A 242 10.59 -2.99 -8.77
N ILE A 243 10.64 -4.31 -8.60
CA ILE A 243 11.87 -5.04 -8.22
C ILE A 243 12.96 -4.83 -9.28
N ILE A 244 12.63 -4.97 -10.57
CA ILE A 244 13.57 -4.70 -11.68
C ILE A 244 14.09 -3.26 -11.60
N GLY A 245 13.22 -2.30 -11.28
CA GLY A 245 13.61 -0.90 -11.09
C GLY A 245 14.56 -0.67 -9.90
N LEU A 246 14.49 -1.49 -8.86
CA LEU A 246 15.41 -1.46 -7.71
C LEU A 246 16.75 -2.14 -8.02
N GLU A 247 16.78 -3.12 -8.91
CA GLU A 247 18.02 -3.83 -9.26
C GLU A 247 18.91 -3.04 -10.25
N LEU A 248 18.35 -2.00 -10.86
CA LEU A 248 19.03 -1.11 -11.81
C LEU A 248 19.90 -0.05 -11.12
N ASP A 249 21.21 -0.26 -11.09
CA ASP A 249 22.19 0.76 -10.70
C ASP A 249 22.39 1.83 -11.81
N PRO A 250 22.09 3.12 -11.57
CA PRO A 250 22.25 4.19 -12.56
C PRO A 250 23.68 4.36 -13.08
N GLN A 251 24.69 4.10 -12.23
CA GLN A 251 26.10 4.23 -12.63
C GLN A 251 26.49 3.11 -13.61
N ARG A 252 25.96 1.90 -13.38
CA ARG A 252 26.14 0.77 -14.28
C ARG A 252 25.46 1.01 -15.62
N LEU A 253 24.28 1.62 -15.62
CA LEU A 253 23.57 2.05 -16.82
C LEU A 253 24.40 3.03 -17.66
N TRP A 254 25.01 4.01 -17.01
CA TRP A 254 25.79 5.04 -17.69
C TRP A 254 27.04 4.48 -18.37
N LYS A 255 27.68 3.48 -17.75
CA LYS A 255 28.79 2.73 -18.35
C LYS A 255 28.35 1.90 -19.56
N LEU A 256 27.11 1.42 -19.57
CA LEU A 256 26.53 0.60 -20.63
C LEU A 256 25.78 1.41 -21.70
N ARG A 257 25.78 2.75 -21.64
CA ARG A 257 25.00 3.62 -22.54
C ARG A 257 25.24 3.35 -24.03
N ALA A 258 26.48 3.02 -24.42
CA ALA A 258 26.80 2.70 -25.81
C ALA A 258 26.16 1.37 -26.26
N ALA A 259 26.07 0.38 -25.36
CA ALA A 259 25.39 -0.87 -25.64
C ALA A 259 23.85 -0.69 -25.65
N VAL A 260 23.31 0.15 -24.77
CA VAL A 260 21.86 0.42 -24.67
C VAL A 260 21.38 1.24 -25.88
N PHE A 261 21.98 2.40 -26.13
CA PHE A 261 21.56 3.30 -27.22
C PHE A 261 22.14 2.90 -28.57
N GLY A 262 23.27 2.19 -28.62
CA GLY A 262 23.82 1.67 -29.87
C GLY A 262 23.21 0.31 -30.22
N GLY A 263 23.54 -0.72 -29.43
CA GLY A 263 23.11 -2.09 -29.69
C GLY A 263 21.58 -2.30 -29.62
N GLY A 264 20.93 -1.72 -28.60
CA GLY A 264 19.48 -1.79 -28.44
C GLY A 264 18.72 -1.08 -29.58
N ALA A 265 19.12 0.15 -29.93
CA ALA A 265 18.50 0.88 -31.02
C ALA A 265 18.70 0.20 -32.37
N LEU A 266 19.91 -0.28 -32.63
CA LEU A 266 20.24 -0.97 -33.87
C LEU A 266 19.40 -2.25 -34.02
N GLN A 267 19.28 -3.06 -32.97
CA GLN A 267 18.43 -4.25 -32.98
C GLN A 267 16.97 -3.90 -33.26
N MET A 268 16.43 -2.91 -32.54
CA MET A 268 15.01 -2.55 -32.65
C MET A 268 14.68 -1.99 -34.04
N VAL A 269 15.52 -1.11 -34.60
CA VAL A 269 15.30 -0.52 -35.92
C VAL A 269 15.45 -1.56 -37.03
N ILE A 270 16.46 -2.43 -36.96
CA ILE A 270 16.66 -3.47 -37.98
C ILE A 270 15.51 -4.47 -37.94
N CYS A 271 15.22 -5.07 -36.77
CA CYS A 271 14.15 -6.07 -36.67
C CYS A 271 12.78 -5.45 -36.95
N GLY A 272 12.51 -4.27 -36.39
CA GLY A 272 11.24 -3.57 -36.60
C GLY A 272 11.04 -3.12 -38.04
N GLY A 273 12.10 -2.63 -38.69
CA GLY A 273 12.09 -2.26 -40.10
C GLY A 273 11.86 -3.47 -41.01
N LEU A 274 12.53 -4.61 -40.77
CA LEU A 274 12.32 -5.83 -41.55
C LEU A 274 10.91 -6.40 -41.40
N LEU A 275 10.39 -6.45 -40.17
CA LEU A 275 9.01 -6.87 -39.90
C LEU A 275 7.99 -5.88 -40.48
N GLY A 276 8.29 -4.59 -40.44
CA GLY A 276 7.48 -3.55 -41.06
C GLY A 276 7.46 -3.66 -42.57
N LEU A 277 8.61 -3.92 -43.20
CA LEU A 277 8.71 -4.17 -44.64
C LEU A 277 7.87 -5.38 -45.06
N PHE A 278 7.94 -6.47 -44.29
CA PHE A 278 7.06 -7.63 -44.50
C PHE A 278 5.58 -7.25 -44.42
N CYS A 279 5.20 -6.42 -43.45
CA CYS A 279 3.83 -5.91 -43.32
C CYS A 279 3.42 -5.01 -44.51
N MET A 280 4.35 -4.24 -45.09
CA MET A 280 4.09 -3.45 -46.30
C MET A 280 3.81 -4.35 -47.51
N LEU A 281 4.52 -5.48 -47.64
CA LEU A 281 4.27 -6.46 -48.69
C LEU A 281 2.88 -7.11 -48.58
N LEU A 282 2.28 -7.14 -47.39
CA LEU A 282 0.91 -7.59 -47.15
C LEU A 282 -0.16 -6.53 -47.49
N GLY A 283 0.22 -5.39 -48.06
CA GLY A 283 -0.69 -4.33 -48.51
C GLY A 283 -1.09 -3.32 -47.44
N LEU A 284 -0.41 -3.29 -46.29
CA LEU A 284 -0.66 -2.30 -45.24
C LEU A 284 -0.01 -0.95 -45.57
N ARG A 285 -0.66 0.15 -45.15
CA ARG A 285 -0.09 1.50 -45.25
C ARG A 285 1.25 1.56 -44.49
N TRP A 286 2.26 2.23 -45.08
CA TRP A 286 3.62 2.24 -44.53
C TRP A 286 3.69 2.69 -43.06
N GLN A 287 2.86 3.66 -42.64
CA GLN A 287 2.84 4.13 -41.25
C GLN A 287 2.34 3.06 -40.28
N VAL A 288 1.33 2.28 -40.68
CA VAL A 288 0.75 1.21 -39.87
C VAL A 288 1.68 0.00 -39.88
N ALA A 289 2.27 -0.31 -41.02
CA ALA A 289 3.22 -1.41 -41.19
C ALA A 289 4.48 -1.20 -40.34
N GLU A 290 5.07 0.00 -40.35
CA GLU A 290 6.25 0.32 -39.55
C GLU A 290 5.94 0.33 -38.05
N LEU A 291 4.79 0.87 -37.63
CA LEU A 291 4.34 0.80 -36.24
C LEU A 291 4.17 -0.66 -35.78
N ILE A 292 3.53 -1.51 -36.58
CA ILE A 292 3.34 -2.94 -36.28
C ILE A 292 4.70 -3.63 -36.19
N GLY A 293 5.60 -3.40 -37.16
CA GLY A 293 6.94 -3.98 -37.18
C GLY A 293 7.75 -3.63 -35.93
N MET A 294 7.77 -2.35 -35.55
CA MET A 294 8.44 -1.86 -34.34
C MET A 294 7.81 -2.42 -33.06
N THR A 295 6.49 -2.63 -33.04
CA THR A 295 5.79 -3.24 -31.90
C THR A 295 6.11 -4.72 -31.77
N LEU A 296 6.18 -5.45 -32.88
CA LEU A 296 6.54 -6.87 -32.92
C LEU A 296 8.02 -7.11 -32.59
N ALA A 297 8.89 -6.11 -32.78
CA ALA A 297 10.29 -6.18 -32.40
C ALA A 297 10.53 -6.11 -30.88
N LEU A 298 9.53 -5.67 -30.09
CA LEU A 298 9.64 -5.59 -28.64
C LEU A 298 9.65 -6.99 -28.01
N SER A 299 10.58 -7.20 -27.07
CA SER A 299 10.68 -8.45 -26.31
C SER A 299 10.10 -8.28 -24.91
N SER A 300 9.57 -9.36 -24.34
CA SER A 300 9.07 -9.36 -22.96
C SER A 300 10.24 -9.43 -21.97
N THR A 301 10.52 -8.31 -21.28
CA THR A 301 11.62 -8.16 -20.31
C THR A 301 11.55 -9.19 -19.20
N ALA A 302 10.37 -9.38 -18.61
CA ALA A 302 10.17 -10.32 -17.51
C ALA A 302 10.52 -11.76 -17.91
N ILE A 303 10.10 -12.17 -19.12
CA ILE A 303 10.32 -13.53 -19.62
C ILE A 303 11.79 -13.73 -19.98
N ALA A 304 12.38 -12.79 -20.73
CA ALA A 304 13.75 -12.89 -21.20
C ALA A 304 14.75 -12.88 -20.03
N MET A 305 14.53 -12.02 -19.04
CA MET A 305 15.37 -11.95 -17.83
C MET A 305 15.29 -13.23 -17.01
N GLN A 306 14.09 -13.75 -16.81
CA GLN A 306 13.89 -14.99 -16.05
C GLN A 306 14.56 -16.18 -16.76
N ALA A 307 14.41 -16.29 -18.08
CA ALA A 307 15.07 -17.33 -18.88
C ALA A 307 16.61 -17.22 -18.85
N MET A 308 17.16 -16.00 -18.91
CA MET A 308 18.61 -15.79 -18.79
C MET A 308 19.12 -16.12 -17.38
N ASN A 309 18.34 -15.82 -16.35
CA ASN A 309 18.71 -16.10 -14.97
C ASN A 309 18.70 -17.61 -14.68
N GLU A 310 17.70 -18.34 -15.18
CA GLU A 310 17.63 -19.82 -15.09
C GLU A 310 18.85 -20.50 -15.73
N ARG A 311 19.39 -19.91 -16.80
CA ARG A 311 20.58 -20.41 -17.50
C ARG A 311 21.88 -19.78 -17.01
N ASN A 312 21.86 -18.97 -15.95
CA ASN A 312 23.01 -18.23 -15.42
C ASN A 312 23.75 -17.35 -16.45
N LEU A 313 23.06 -16.85 -17.48
CA LEU A 313 23.64 -16.08 -18.57
C LEU A 313 23.87 -14.60 -18.21
N MET A 314 23.34 -14.11 -17.09
CA MET A 314 23.38 -12.69 -16.68
C MET A 314 24.79 -12.13 -16.48
N VAL A 315 25.77 -12.99 -16.16
CA VAL A 315 27.16 -12.58 -15.94
C VAL A 315 27.94 -12.52 -17.27
N THR A 316 27.44 -13.18 -18.31
CA THR A 316 28.11 -13.27 -19.61
C THR A 316 28.01 -11.97 -20.42
N GLN A 317 28.87 -11.81 -21.43
CA GLN A 317 28.78 -10.69 -22.37
C GLN A 317 27.48 -10.70 -23.18
N MET A 318 26.98 -11.90 -23.51
CA MET A 318 25.70 -12.09 -24.19
C MET A 318 24.54 -11.60 -23.33
N GLY A 319 24.48 -12.00 -22.06
CA GLY A 319 23.42 -11.56 -21.13
C GLY A 319 23.44 -10.05 -20.89
N ARG A 320 24.62 -9.44 -20.76
CA ARG A 320 24.75 -7.97 -20.66
C ARG A 320 24.27 -7.23 -21.90
N SER A 321 24.54 -7.77 -23.08
CA SER A 321 24.11 -7.18 -24.36
C SER A 321 22.59 -7.34 -24.56
N ALA A 322 22.04 -8.52 -24.26
CA ALA A 322 20.60 -8.78 -24.28
C ALA A 322 19.85 -7.88 -23.28
N PHE A 323 20.39 -7.72 -22.07
CA PHE A 323 19.83 -6.79 -21.08
C PHE A 323 19.80 -5.34 -21.58
N ALA A 324 20.86 -4.90 -22.25
CA ALA A 324 20.93 -3.55 -22.80
C ALA A 324 19.85 -3.31 -23.89
N VAL A 325 19.59 -4.31 -24.73
CA VAL A 325 18.50 -4.29 -25.72
C VAL A 325 17.14 -4.21 -25.04
N LEU A 326 16.88 -5.06 -24.04
CA LEU A 326 15.63 -5.09 -23.28
C LEU A 326 15.32 -3.76 -22.59
N LEU A 327 16.33 -3.15 -21.95
CA LEU A 327 16.20 -1.85 -21.32
C LEU A 327 15.88 -0.74 -22.35
N PHE A 328 16.52 -0.78 -23.52
CA PHE A 328 16.25 0.18 -24.58
C PHE A 328 14.82 0.04 -25.10
N GLN A 329 14.35 -1.18 -25.32
CA GLN A 329 12.99 -1.48 -25.75
C GLN A 329 11.96 -0.98 -24.74
N ASP A 330 12.22 -1.16 -23.45
CA ASP A 330 11.36 -0.66 -22.37
C ASP A 330 11.23 0.88 -22.41
N ILE A 331 12.33 1.59 -22.66
CA ILE A 331 12.31 3.06 -22.82
C ILE A 331 11.60 3.47 -24.13
N ALA A 332 11.82 2.73 -25.22
CA ALA A 332 11.26 3.02 -26.54
C ALA A 332 9.77 2.69 -26.67
N ALA A 333 9.22 1.82 -25.82
CA ALA A 333 7.81 1.47 -25.83
C ALA A 333 6.88 2.67 -25.56
N ILE A 334 7.29 3.62 -24.72
CA ILE A 334 6.50 4.81 -24.37
C ILE A 334 6.24 5.70 -25.60
N PRO A 335 7.26 6.19 -26.34
CA PRO A 335 7.02 6.98 -27.54
C PRO A 335 6.29 6.17 -28.62
N LEU A 336 6.54 4.86 -28.73
CA LEU A 336 5.86 4.00 -29.70
C LEU A 336 4.34 3.91 -29.44
N VAL A 337 3.94 3.67 -28.19
CA VAL A 337 2.51 3.64 -27.79
C VAL A 337 1.87 5.02 -27.94
N ALA A 338 2.62 6.10 -27.67
CA ALA A 338 2.15 7.47 -27.87
C ALA A 338 1.93 7.83 -29.35
N MET A 339 2.52 7.09 -30.30
CA MET A 339 2.25 7.28 -31.74
C MET A 339 0.91 6.69 -32.18
N ILE A 340 0.33 5.73 -31.45
CA ILE A 340 -0.93 5.06 -31.83
C ILE A 340 -2.09 6.07 -32.00
N PRO A 341 -2.37 6.98 -31.04
CA PRO A 341 -3.44 7.96 -31.20
C PRO A 341 -3.15 8.99 -32.30
N LEU A 342 -1.88 9.33 -32.52
CA LEU A 342 -1.46 10.27 -33.56
C LEU A 342 -1.71 9.70 -34.96
N LEU A 343 -1.42 8.41 -35.17
CA LEU A 343 -1.70 7.71 -36.41
C LEU A 343 -3.20 7.53 -36.67
N ALA A 344 -3.98 7.30 -35.60
CA ALA A 344 -5.45 7.27 -35.70
C ALA A 344 -6.06 8.63 -36.09
N ALA A 345 -5.49 9.73 -35.59
CA ALA A 345 -5.97 11.09 -35.85
C ALA A 345 -5.48 11.69 -37.19
N SER A 346 -4.39 11.17 -37.77
CA SER A 346 -3.72 11.75 -38.96
C SER A 346 -4.18 11.15 -40.30
N SER A 347 -5.40 10.62 -40.35
CA SER A 347 -6.05 10.17 -41.59
C SER A 347 -6.34 11.31 -42.59
N ALA A 348 -6.10 12.58 -42.21
CA ALA A 348 -6.24 13.75 -43.08
C ALA A 348 -4.85 14.38 -43.40
N SER A 349 -4.53 14.43 -44.70
CA SER A 349 -3.42 15.16 -45.36
C SER A 349 -2.01 15.06 -44.73
N THR A 350 -1.19 14.19 -45.31
CA THR A 350 0.24 14.02 -45.03
C THR A 350 1.08 15.21 -45.54
N THR A 351 1.50 16.10 -44.63
CA THR A 351 2.69 16.93 -44.85
C THR A 351 3.76 16.48 -43.86
N MET A 352 5.00 16.27 -44.33
CA MET A 352 6.17 15.93 -43.49
C MET A 352 6.31 16.87 -42.28
N GLY A 353 5.91 18.15 -42.43
CA GLY A 353 5.87 19.12 -41.33
C GLY A 353 4.85 18.79 -40.22
N ALA A 354 3.71 18.19 -40.53
CA ALA A 354 2.71 17.80 -39.53
C ALA A 354 3.18 16.62 -38.68
N PHE A 355 3.92 15.67 -39.29
CA PHE A 355 4.59 14.58 -38.58
C PHE A 355 5.76 15.07 -37.73
N ALA A 356 6.57 16.01 -38.24
CA ALA A 356 7.65 16.61 -37.46
C ALA A 356 7.11 17.38 -36.25
N LEU A 357 6.03 18.14 -36.41
CA LEU A 357 5.37 18.87 -35.32
C LEU A 357 4.72 17.95 -34.28
N SER A 358 4.12 16.83 -34.70
CA SER A 358 3.53 15.87 -33.76
C SER A 358 4.59 15.08 -33.00
N ALA A 359 5.67 14.67 -33.67
CA ALA A 359 6.83 14.05 -33.02
C ALA A 359 7.51 15.02 -32.03
N LEU A 360 7.65 16.31 -32.39
CA LEU A 360 8.18 17.34 -31.51
C LEU A 360 7.28 17.60 -30.30
N LYS A 361 5.96 17.56 -30.46
CA LYS A 361 5.01 17.66 -29.32
C LYS A 361 5.13 16.49 -28.36
N VAL A 362 5.27 15.27 -28.87
CA VAL A 362 5.47 14.06 -28.03
C VAL A 362 6.83 14.10 -27.33
N ALA A 363 7.90 14.45 -28.04
CA ALA A 363 9.23 14.62 -27.47
C ALA A 363 9.25 15.74 -26.41
N GLY A 364 8.61 16.87 -26.71
CA GLY A 364 8.43 17.99 -25.78
C GLY A 364 7.63 17.60 -24.53
N ALA A 365 6.55 16.84 -24.68
CA ALA A 365 5.77 16.33 -23.55
C ALA A 365 6.58 15.35 -22.69
N LEU A 366 7.34 14.44 -23.30
CA LEU A 366 8.23 13.51 -22.60
C LEU A 366 9.35 14.25 -21.84
N VAL A 367 10.01 15.21 -22.49
CA VAL A 367 11.05 16.04 -21.87
C VAL A 367 10.47 16.89 -20.74
N LEU A 368 9.30 17.49 -20.93
CA LEU A 368 8.60 18.25 -19.90
C LEU A 368 8.27 17.37 -18.69
N VAL A 369 7.79 16.15 -18.90
CA VAL A 369 7.50 15.19 -17.81
C VAL A 369 8.78 14.80 -17.06
N VAL A 370 9.88 14.52 -17.76
CA VAL A 370 11.17 14.18 -17.13
C VAL A 370 11.75 15.39 -16.39
N LEU A 371 11.65 16.59 -16.96
CA LEU A 371 12.09 17.83 -16.33
C LEU A 371 11.24 18.16 -15.11
N LEU A 372 9.90 18.11 -15.18
CA LEU A 372 9.02 18.27 -14.02
C LEU A 372 9.34 17.23 -12.95
N GLY A 373 9.52 15.97 -13.36
CA GLY A 373 9.93 14.89 -12.47
C GLY A 373 11.23 15.24 -11.74
N ARG A 374 12.25 15.72 -12.45
CA ARG A 374 13.57 16.05 -11.89
C ARG A 374 13.60 17.37 -11.11
N TYR A 375 12.88 18.39 -11.54
CA TYR A 375 12.89 19.75 -10.98
C TYR A 375 11.81 20.00 -9.92
N VAL A 376 10.72 19.23 -9.88
CA VAL A 376 9.71 19.34 -8.81
C VAL A 376 10.07 18.43 -7.63
N THR A 377 10.61 17.23 -7.89
CA THR A 377 10.96 16.30 -6.81
C THR A 377 12.28 16.64 -6.12
N ARG A 378 13.26 17.26 -6.80
CA ARG A 378 14.56 17.63 -6.19
C ARG A 378 14.47 18.76 -5.15
N PRO A 379 13.91 19.95 -5.41
CA PRO A 379 13.89 21.04 -4.44
C PRO A 379 12.88 20.81 -3.32
N ARG A 380 11.72 20.20 -3.59
CA ARG A 380 10.73 19.88 -2.53
C ARG A 380 11.25 18.89 -1.50
N CYS A 381 12.22 18.05 -1.86
CA CYS A 381 12.83 17.12 -0.92
C CYS A 381 14.08 17.67 -0.20
N VAL A 382 14.69 18.75 -0.70
CA VAL A 382 15.78 19.47 -0.03
C VAL A 382 15.24 20.53 0.93
N LEU A 383 14.01 21.02 0.72
CA LEU A 383 13.32 21.96 1.63
C LEU A 383 12.56 21.25 2.78
N LEU A 384 12.37 19.94 2.71
CA LEU A 384 11.66 19.12 3.71
C LEU A 384 12.50 18.37 4.78
N PRO A 385 13.80 18.67 5.06
CA PRO A 385 14.41 18.21 6.30
C PRO A 385 13.96 19.02 7.53
N ALA A 386 13.33 20.19 7.36
CA ALA A 386 12.98 21.05 8.49
C ALA A 386 11.65 20.67 9.20
N LEU A 387 10.82 19.78 8.64
CA LEU A 387 9.51 19.42 9.22
C LEU A 387 9.14 17.92 9.16
N ALA A 388 10.00 17.02 8.68
CA ALA A 388 9.62 15.62 8.50
C ALA A 388 10.31 14.68 9.52
N CYS A 389 9.63 14.49 10.65
CA CYS A 389 9.80 13.31 11.49
C CYS A 389 9.64 12.03 10.63
N GLY A 390 10.53 11.06 10.79
CA GLY A 390 10.76 9.91 9.89
C GLY A 390 9.59 8.93 9.66
N LYS A 391 8.37 9.21 10.13
CA LYS A 391 7.18 8.36 9.97
C LYS A 391 6.23 8.82 8.85
N CYS A 392 6.35 10.06 8.37
CA CYS A 392 5.46 10.62 7.34
C CYS A 392 6.01 10.55 5.91
N LEU A 393 7.30 10.25 5.72
CA LEU A 393 7.95 10.27 4.41
C LEU A 393 7.35 9.22 3.45
N VAL A 394 7.07 8.01 3.94
CA VAL A 394 6.56 6.90 3.13
C VAL A 394 5.11 7.15 2.68
N PRO A 395 4.16 7.53 3.55
CA PRO A 395 2.79 7.85 3.13
C PRO A 395 2.69 9.07 2.21
N TRP A 396 3.55 10.08 2.39
CA TRP A 396 3.52 11.30 1.57
C TRP A 396 4.12 11.11 0.18
N LEU A 397 5.20 10.32 0.06
CA LEU A 397 5.68 9.80 -1.22
C LEU A 397 4.65 8.90 -1.88
N TYR A 398 3.95 8.08 -1.09
CA TYR A 398 2.88 7.24 -1.60
C TYR A 398 1.74 8.08 -2.17
N SER A 399 1.24 9.07 -1.43
CA SER A 399 0.10 9.93 -1.77
C SER A 399 0.37 10.94 -2.89
N SER A 400 1.50 11.66 -2.84
CA SER A 400 1.89 12.63 -3.89
C SER A 400 2.11 11.94 -5.24
N CYS A 401 2.59 10.71 -5.19
CA CYS A 401 2.91 9.94 -6.36
C CYS A 401 1.69 9.06 -6.78
N LEU A 402 0.71 8.80 -5.89
CA LEU A 402 -0.63 8.36 -6.25
C LEU A 402 -1.40 9.46 -6.98
N ALA A 403 -1.25 10.73 -6.57
CA ALA A 403 -1.86 11.87 -7.22
C ALA A 403 -1.31 12.10 -8.64
N LEU A 404 -0.01 11.92 -8.84
CA LEU A 404 0.62 11.91 -10.18
C LEU A 404 0.10 10.75 -11.04
N VAL A 405 -0.10 9.57 -10.45
CA VAL A 405 -0.66 8.39 -11.14
C VAL A 405 -2.16 8.56 -11.44
N CYS A 406 -2.94 9.19 -10.55
CA CYS A 406 -4.34 9.54 -10.79
C CYS A 406 -4.47 10.61 -11.89
N CYS A 407 -3.52 11.55 -11.98
CA CYS A 407 -3.44 12.50 -13.09
C CYS A 407 -3.06 11.80 -14.41
N TRP A 408 -2.21 10.78 -14.36
CA TRP A 408 -1.82 9.93 -15.51
C TRP A 408 -2.93 8.95 -15.93
N LYS A 409 -3.81 8.52 -15.03
CA LYS A 409 -4.98 7.65 -15.33
C LYS A 409 -5.90 8.24 -16.40
N ARG A 410 -5.83 9.55 -16.64
CA ARG A 410 -6.60 10.26 -17.67
C ARG A 410 -5.96 10.23 -19.07
N SER A 411 -4.71 9.77 -19.19
CA SER A 411 -3.94 9.69 -20.43
C SER A 411 -3.40 8.28 -20.61
N ALA A 412 -4.15 7.45 -21.36
CA ALA A 412 -3.92 6.15 -22.03
C ALA A 412 -2.70 5.21 -21.73
N CYS A 413 -1.66 5.61 -21.02
CA CYS A 413 -0.52 4.77 -20.65
C CYS A 413 -0.82 4.01 -19.36
N ARG A 414 -1.02 2.70 -19.52
CA ARG A 414 -1.32 1.74 -18.44
C ARG A 414 -0.23 1.77 -17.35
N TRP A 415 -0.67 1.68 -16.09
CA TRP A 415 0.01 1.78 -14.78
C TRP A 415 1.46 1.26 -14.62
N ARG A 416 1.96 0.42 -15.53
CA ARG A 416 3.22 -0.34 -15.41
C ARG A 416 4.48 0.54 -15.31
N TRP A 417 4.54 1.65 -16.03
CA TRP A 417 5.76 2.45 -16.18
C TRP A 417 6.02 3.44 -15.03
N ALA A 418 4.96 3.90 -14.36
CA ALA A 418 5.07 4.82 -13.24
C ALA A 418 5.81 4.20 -12.05
N HIS A 419 5.63 2.90 -11.81
CA HIS A 419 6.27 2.17 -10.71
C HIS A 419 7.75 1.89 -10.97
N PHE A 420 8.11 1.59 -12.22
CA PHE A 420 9.51 1.42 -12.64
C PHE A 420 10.33 2.70 -12.44
N TRP A 421 9.83 3.84 -12.93
CA TRP A 421 10.49 5.14 -12.75
C TRP A 421 10.55 5.59 -11.29
N ARG A 422 9.53 5.22 -10.48
CA ARG A 422 9.52 5.47 -9.04
C ARG A 422 10.65 4.70 -8.34
N ALA A 423 10.85 3.42 -8.66
CA ALA A 423 11.95 2.60 -8.15
C ALA A 423 13.32 3.12 -8.61
N TYR A 424 13.46 3.47 -9.88
CA TYR A 424 14.70 4.04 -10.43
C TYR A 424 15.10 5.35 -9.74
N CYS A 425 14.16 6.29 -9.57
CA CYS A 425 14.40 7.55 -8.87
C CYS A 425 14.77 7.33 -7.38
N TRP A 426 14.24 6.29 -6.75
CA TRP A 426 14.58 5.91 -5.39
C TRP A 426 16.00 5.32 -5.29
N GLN A 427 16.35 4.40 -6.20
CA GLN A 427 17.68 3.79 -6.30
C GLN A 427 18.78 4.82 -6.60
N ALA A 428 18.51 5.75 -7.53
CA ALA A 428 19.40 6.85 -7.90
C ALA A 428 19.65 7.85 -6.76
N ARG A 429 18.76 7.88 -5.77
CA ARG A 429 18.87 8.75 -4.59
C ARG A 429 19.66 8.07 -3.46
N ASN A 430 19.51 6.76 -3.29
CA ASN A 430 20.24 5.98 -2.28
C ASN A 430 21.70 5.69 -2.65
N THR A 431 22.08 5.75 -3.92
CA THR A 431 23.50 5.63 -4.35
C THR A 431 24.37 6.82 -3.92
N VAL A 432 23.77 7.98 -3.61
CA VAL A 432 24.48 9.17 -3.07
C VAL A 432 24.68 9.07 -1.54
N MET A 433 23.88 8.24 -0.84
CA MET A 433 24.00 7.98 0.60
C MET A 433 24.87 6.73 0.80
N ARG A 434 26.19 6.96 0.89
CA ARG A 434 27.23 5.93 0.96
C ARG A 434 26.94 4.89 2.07
N TRP A 435 26.92 3.63 1.63
CA TRP A 435 26.72 2.33 2.29
C TRP A 435 27.54 2.00 3.57
N LYS A 436 28.17 2.97 4.25
CA LYS A 436 29.01 2.69 5.43
C LYS A 436 28.25 2.57 6.75
N ALA A 437 27.04 3.13 6.87
CA ALA A 437 26.28 3.13 8.12
C ALA A 437 25.36 1.90 8.32
N ILE A 438 24.96 1.24 7.22
CA ILE A 438 23.98 0.14 7.27
C ILE A 438 24.66 -1.23 7.41
N SER A 439 25.90 -1.39 6.91
CA SER A 439 26.61 -2.68 6.98
C SER A 439 27.14 -3.03 8.38
N SER A 440 27.40 -2.04 9.24
CA SER A 440 27.80 -2.27 10.63
C SER A 440 26.61 -2.67 11.51
N HIS A 441 25.43 -2.09 11.28
CA HIS A 441 24.23 -2.43 12.06
C HIS A 441 23.57 -3.76 11.63
N LEU A 442 23.59 -4.12 10.34
CA LEU A 442 23.05 -5.42 9.92
C LEU A 442 23.93 -6.62 10.31
N LYS A 443 25.25 -6.45 10.42
CA LYS A 443 26.14 -7.55 10.87
C LYS A 443 25.93 -7.90 12.35
N VAL A 444 25.58 -6.93 13.19
CA VAL A 444 25.30 -7.18 14.62
C VAL A 444 23.92 -7.81 14.84
N CYS A 445 22.90 -7.41 14.07
CA CYS A 445 21.55 -7.99 14.20
C CYS A 445 21.42 -9.40 13.58
N CYS A 446 22.09 -9.69 12.45
CA CYS A 446 21.98 -11.02 11.84
C CYS A 446 22.72 -12.12 12.61
N TRP A 447 23.80 -11.81 13.33
CA TRP A 447 24.51 -12.82 14.12
C TRP A 447 23.83 -13.14 15.46
N GLY A 448 23.18 -12.16 16.10
CA GLY A 448 22.44 -12.38 17.36
C GLY A 448 21.20 -13.27 17.21
N CYS A 449 20.55 -13.24 16.04
CA CYS A 449 19.32 -14.01 15.80
C CYS A 449 19.59 -15.44 15.29
N PHE A 450 20.75 -15.70 14.68
CA PHE A 450 21.11 -17.04 14.19
C PHE A 450 21.72 -17.92 15.30
N SER A 451 22.39 -17.32 16.30
CA SER A 451 22.95 -18.06 17.44
C SER A 451 21.90 -18.54 18.44
N SER A 452 20.73 -17.90 18.51
CA SER A 452 19.67 -18.22 19.48
C SER A 452 18.70 -19.31 19.00
N VAL A 453 18.66 -19.59 17.70
CA VAL A 453 17.82 -20.65 17.12
C VAL A 453 18.54 -22.02 17.08
N LEU A 454 19.88 -22.04 17.17
CA LEU A 454 20.66 -23.29 17.29
C LEU A 454 20.88 -23.77 18.73
N ALA A 455 20.50 -23.01 19.76
CA ALA A 455 20.66 -23.37 21.17
C ALA A 455 19.39 -23.97 21.81
N CYS A 456 18.33 -24.19 21.03
CA CYS A 456 17.11 -24.91 21.44
C CYS A 456 16.84 -26.07 20.47
N ARG A 457 17.81 -26.99 20.40
CA ARG A 457 17.62 -28.39 20.03
C ARG A 457 18.71 -29.23 20.68
#